data_AF-A0A2H9U1G1-F1
#
_entry.id   AF-A0A2H9U1G1-F1
#
_cell.length_a   1.000
_cell.length_b   1.000
_cell.length_c   1.000
_cell.angle_alpha   90.00
_cell.angle_beta   90.00
_cell.angle_gamma   90.00
#
_symmetry.space_group_name_H-M   'P 1'
#
loop_
_entity.id
_entity.type
_entity.pdbx_description
1 polymer ?
#
loop_
_entity_poly.entity_id
_entity_poly.type
_entity_poly.pdbx_seq_one_letter_code
_entity_poly.pdbx_strand_id
1 'polypeptide(L)'
;MRLSITAKINFFLLFIFSMVLVFSAVYQAIRERDLILTLIKEQSHEQTEAYFDGLNLLMLTGKMAARETLRTKFLEHAHVEDARIIRGDAVNQQFGKGFDNEQPQDRFDQLALTGQGSLEVVHDATHSRLVVTRPLLAKKDFRGTDCTSCHLVPENTVLGAVRFDYSLDSLFTRVEQNILTTALILTAIFALGLLLTLWVIRTWVVQPLNQLTRTMEEATDLHDFGRRLEGDDGDEIGRAALAYNQMLDSVERRLGKQRCTTDQKPEP
;
A
#
# COMPACT_ATOMS: atom_id res chain seq x y z
N MET A 1 -39.27 13.88 0.13
CA MET A 1 -38.28 14.97 -0.06
C MET A 1 -37.54 14.72 -1.37
N ARG A 2 -37.66 15.60 -2.38
CA ARG A 2 -36.89 15.48 -3.63
C ARG A 2 -35.49 16.03 -3.36
N LEU A 3 -34.45 15.19 -3.39
CA LEU A 3 -33.08 15.67 -3.32
C LEU A 3 -32.78 16.56 -4.53
N SER A 4 -32.25 17.76 -4.27
CA SER A 4 -31.70 18.65 -5.30
C SER A 4 -30.68 17.90 -6.15
N ILE A 5 -30.58 18.24 -7.44
CA ILE A 5 -29.61 17.65 -8.39
C ILE A 5 -28.19 17.73 -7.81
N THR A 6 -27.85 18.84 -7.14
CA THR A 6 -26.57 19.02 -6.44
C THR A 6 -26.32 17.95 -5.38
N ALA A 7 -27.33 17.57 -4.61
CA ALA A 7 -27.18 16.56 -3.56
C ALA A 7 -26.96 15.16 -4.16
N LYS A 8 -27.57 14.86 -5.31
CA LYS A 8 -27.35 13.60 -6.04
C LYS A 8 -25.92 13.53 -6.60
N ILE A 9 -25.45 14.62 -7.22
CA ILE A 9 -24.09 14.72 -7.76
C ILE A 9 -23.05 14.61 -6.64
N ASN A 10 -23.24 15.34 -5.54
CA ASN A 10 -22.31 15.30 -4.40
C ASN A 10 -22.27 13.92 -3.75
N PHE A 11 -23.41 13.24 -3.62
CA PHE A 11 -23.46 11.88 -3.09
C PHE A 11 -22.71 10.90 -3.99
N PHE A 12 -22.92 10.99 -5.31
CA PHE A 12 -22.23 10.14 -6.28
C PHE A 12 -20.71 10.39 -6.27
N LEU A 13 -20.29 11.65 -6.21
CA LEU A 13 -18.88 12.00 -6.10
C LEU A 13 -18.27 11.46 -4.82
N LEU A 14 -18.91 11.71 -3.66
CA LEU A 14 -18.43 11.21 -2.38
C LEU A 14 -18.32 9.68 -2.37
N PHE A 15 -19.26 8.98 -3.02
CA PHE A 15 -19.20 7.53 -3.17
C PHE A 15 -17.97 7.08 -3.99
N ILE A 16 -17.76 7.64 -5.18
CA ILE A 16 -16.61 7.30 -6.02
C ILE A 16 -15.30 7.60 -5.30
N PHE A 17 -15.19 8.81 -4.76
CA PHE A 17 -14.04 9.25 -4.00
C PHE A 17 -13.80 8.25 -2.86
N SER A 18 -14.80 7.96 -2.02
CA SER A 18 -14.63 7.06 -0.87
C SER A 18 -14.18 5.67 -1.30
N MET A 19 -14.71 5.15 -2.41
CA MET A 19 -14.32 3.85 -2.95
C MET A 19 -12.84 3.84 -3.37
N VAL A 20 -12.38 4.88 -4.06
CA VAL A 20 -10.98 5.01 -4.48
C VAL A 20 -10.05 5.12 -3.28
N LEU A 21 -10.42 5.91 -2.26
CA LEU A 21 -9.61 6.08 -1.05
C LEU A 21 -9.46 4.77 -0.28
N VAL A 22 -10.57 4.05 -0.04
CA VAL A 22 -10.53 2.76 0.66
C VAL A 22 -9.70 1.76 -0.12
N PHE A 23 -9.93 1.63 -1.43
CA PHE A 23 -9.17 0.72 -2.28
C PHE A 23 -7.67 1.03 -2.27
N SER A 24 -7.30 2.30 -2.42
CA SER A 24 -5.90 2.73 -2.42
C SER A 24 -5.23 2.49 -1.06
N ALA A 25 -5.91 2.81 0.04
CA ALA A 25 -5.36 2.63 1.38
C ALA A 25 -5.15 1.15 1.72
N VAL A 26 -6.12 0.28 1.36
CA VAL A 26 -6.00 -1.17 1.54
C VAL A 26 -4.88 -1.73 0.67
N TYR A 27 -4.83 -1.35 -0.61
CA TYR A 27 -3.79 -1.80 -1.53
C TYR A 27 -2.39 -1.41 -1.01
N GLN A 28 -2.23 -0.16 -0.55
CA GLN A 28 -0.98 0.33 0.01
C GLN A 28 -0.57 -0.44 1.27
N ALA A 29 -1.50 -0.67 2.20
CA ALA A 29 -1.24 -1.41 3.43
C ALA A 29 -0.76 -2.85 3.17
N ILE A 30 -1.34 -3.54 2.18
CA ILE A 30 -0.92 -4.89 1.78
C ILE A 30 0.48 -4.84 1.17
N ARG A 31 0.70 -3.92 0.23
CA ARG A 31 1.99 -3.79 -0.47
C ARG A 31 3.15 -3.47 0.45
N GLU A 32 2.94 -2.64 1.47
CA GLU A 32 3.98 -2.26 2.41
C GLU A 32 4.40 -3.44 3.31
N ARG A 33 3.43 -4.24 3.76
CA ARG A 33 3.69 -5.48 4.51
C ARG A 33 4.47 -6.50 3.68
N ASP A 34 4.05 -6.73 2.44
CA ASP A 34 4.70 -7.68 1.54
C ASP A 34 6.14 -7.28 1.20
N LEU A 35 6.37 -5.97 0.99
CA LEU A 35 7.70 -5.45 0.70
C LEU A 35 8.66 -5.72 1.85
N ILE A 36 8.27 -5.40 3.08
CA ILE A 36 9.13 -5.58 4.25
C ILE A 36 9.40 -7.06 4.53
N LEU A 37 8.39 -7.93 4.37
CA LEU A 37 8.59 -9.38 4.50
C LEU A 37 9.53 -9.94 3.43
N THR A 38 9.50 -9.40 2.21
CA THR A 38 10.42 -9.83 1.14
C THR A 38 11.84 -9.38 1.43
N LEU A 39 12.02 -8.12 1.84
CA LEU A 39 13.32 -7.55 2.17
C LEU A 39 14.00 -8.29 3.32
N ILE A 40 13.27 -8.59 4.41
CA ILE A 40 13.85 -9.32 5.54
C ILE A 40 14.21 -10.77 5.18
N LYS A 41 13.45 -11.41 4.29
CA LYS A 41 13.76 -12.75 3.78
C LYS A 41 15.04 -12.76 2.94
N GLU A 42 15.19 -11.80 2.04
CA GLU A 42 16.41 -11.64 1.22
C GLU A 42 17.62 -11.31 2.10
N GLN A 43 17.49 -10.34 2.99
CA GLN A 43 18.53 -9.97 3.94
C GLN A 43 18.93 -11.16 4.82
N SER A 44 17.96 -11.92 5.32
CA SER A 44 18.22 -13.11 6.13
C SER A 44 19.01 -14.16 5.35
N HIS A 45 18.73 -14.34 4.06
CA HIS A 45 19.47 -15.27 3.22
C HIS A 45 20.95 -14.86 3.13
N GLU A 46 21.22 -13.58 2.85
CA GLU A 46 22.58 -13.05 2.78
C GLU A 46 23.33 -13.15 4.11
N GLN A 47 22.66 -12.80 5.22
CA GLN A 47 23.27 -12.88 6.56
C GLN A 47 23.57 -14.31 6.98
N THR A 48 22.70 -15.27 6.64
CA THR A 48 22.94 -16.70 6.90
C THR A 48 24.17 -17.19 6.16
N GLU A 49 24.33 -16.81 4.88
CA GLU A 49 25.51 -17.15 4.09
C GLU A 49 26.77 -16.49 4.63
N ALA A 50 26.71 -15.20 5.01
CA ALA A 50 27.84 -14.49 5.60
C ALA A 50 28.28 -15.10 6.95
N TYR A 51 27.33 -15.54 7.77
CA TYR A 51 27.62 -16.23 9.03
C TYR A 51 28.36 -17.54 8.77
N PHE A 52 27.91 -18.32 7.79
CA PHE A 52 28.57 -19.57 7.43
C PHE A 52 29.95 -19.34 6.78
N ASP A 53 30.11 -18.33 5.93
CA ASP A 53 31.41 -17.93 5.38
C ASP A 53 32.38 -17.54 6.52
N GLY A 54 31.90 -16.85 7.56
CA GLY A 54 32.66 -16.58 8.78
C GLY A 54 33.06 -17.85 9.53
N LEU A 55 32.16 -18.82 9.67
CA LEU A 55 32.47 -20.12 10.27
C LEU A 55 33.50 -20.90 9.44
N ASN A 56 33.36 -20.92 8.11
CA ASN A 56 34.33 -21.55 7.21
C ASN A 56 35.73 -20.96 7.37
N LEU A 57 35.84 -19.62 7.46
CA LEU A 57 37.12 -18.97 7.74
C LEU A 57 37.72 -19.44 9.08
N LEU A 58 36.90 -19.60 10.12
CA LEU A 58 37.35 -20.12 11.41
C LEU A 58 37.76 -21.60 11.32
N MET A 59 37.08 -22.42 10.51
CA MET A 59 37.46 -23.82 10.25
C MET A 59 38.81 -23.89 9.54
N LEU A 60 38.98 -23.16 8.42
CA LEU A 60 40.20 -23.14 7.61
C LEU A 60 41.41 -22.60 8.37
N THR A 61 41.21 -21.65 9.28
CA THR A 61 42.29 -21.06 10.09
C THR A 61 42.51 -21.78 11.43
N GLY A 62 41.74 -22.83 11.72
CA GLY A 62 41.82 -23.57 12.99
C GLY A 62 41.36 -22.77 14.22
N LYS A 63 40.60 -21.69 14.03
CA LYS A 63 40.14 -20.76 15.08
C LYS A 63 38.68 -21.00 15.51
N MET A 64 38.18 -22.22 15.39
CA MET A 64 36.79 -22.57 15.77
C MET A 64 36.45 -22.36 17.26
N ALA A 65 37.44 -22.12 18.12
CA ALA A 65 37.21 -21.66 19.49
C ALA A 65 36.56 -20.25 19.55
N ALA A 66 36.77 -19.40 18.53
CA ALA A 66 36.23 -18.04 18.46
C ALA A 66 34.82 -17.95 17.85
N ARG A 67 34.17 -19.09 17.58
CA ARG A 67 32.84 -19.12 16.94
C ARG A 67 31.75 -18.45 17.77
N GLU A 68 31.85 -18.48 19.10
CA GLU A 68 30.91 -17.74 19.96
C GLU A 68 31.09 -16.23 19.81
N THR A 69 32.33 -15.74 19.62
CA THR A 69 32.59 -14.34 19.29
C THR A 69 31.95 -13.96 17.96
N LEU A 70 32.03 -14.82 16.94
CA LEU A 70 31.33 -14.62 15.66
C LEU A 70 29.81 -14.58 15.86
N ARG A 71 29.25 -15.52 16.63
CA ARG A 71 27.83 -15.53 16.99
C ARG A 71 27.40 -14.23 17.65
N THR A 72 28.11 -13.77 18.68
CA THR A 72 27.80 -12.51 19.37
C THR A 72 27.82 -11.32 18.42
N LYS A 73 28.75 -11.29 17.45
CA LYS A 73 28.78 -10.24 16.42
C LYS A 73 27.52 -10.23 15.57
N PHE A 74 26.99 -11.41 15.21
CA PHE A 74 25.73 -11.52 14.46
C PHE A 74 24.49 -11.18 15.30
N LEU A 75 24.50 -11.49 16.60
CA LEU A 75 23.43 -11.08 17.53
C LEU A 75 23.35 -9.56 17.73
N GLU A 76 24.44 -8.83 17.50
CA GLU A 76 24.45 -7.37 17.54
C GLU A 76 23.78 -6.72 16.31
N HIS A 77 23.51 -7.49 15.24
CA HIS A 77 22.81 -6.95 14.07
C HIS A 77 21.33 -6.66 14.39
N ALA A 78 20.81 -5.63 13.72
CA ALA A 78 19.42 -5.23 13.90
C ALA A 78 18.46 -6.40 13.62
N HIS A 79 17.48 -6.56 14.50
CA HIS A 79 16.40 -7.55 14.43
C HIS A 79 16.81 -9.00 14.63
N VAL A 80 18.09 -9.34 14.83
CA VAL A 80 18.51 -10.72 15.14
C VAL A 80 18.24 -11.02 16.62
N GLU A 81 17.33 -11.95 16.90
CA GLU A 81 17.07 -12.46 18.26
C GLU A 81 17.97 -13.64 18.59
N ASP A 82 18.20 -14.51 17.60
CA ASP A 82 19.14 -15.62 17.75
C ASP A 82 19.86 -15.93 16.44
N ALA A 83 21.09 -16.39 16.57
CA ALA A 83 21.96 -16.83 15.49
C ALA A 83 22.78 -18.00 16.00
N ARG A 84 22.58 -19.20 15.47
CA ARG A 84 23.30 -20.39 15.95
C ARG A 84 23.55 -21.40 14.84
N ILE A 85 24.61 -22.19 15.01
CA ILE A 85 24.85 -23.38 14.21
C ILE A 85 24.36 -24.60 14.97
N ILE A 86 23.51 -25.40 14.33
CA ILE A 86 23.05 -26.69 14.84
C ILE A 86 23.97 -27.76 14.28
N ARG A 87 24.64 -28.51 15.15
CA ARG A 87 25.52 -29.60 14.73
C ARG A 87 24.71 -30.86 14.43
N GLY A 88 25.00 -31.49 13.29
CA GLY A 88 24.51 -32.82 12.96
C GLY A 88 25.37 -33.92 13.59
N ASP A 89 24.85 -35.14 13.58
CA ASP A 89 25.51 -36.30 14.16
C ASP A 89 26.90 -36.56 13.57
N ALA A 90 27.05 -36.34 12.26
CA ALA A 90 28.32 -36.48 11.56
C ALA A 90 29.44 -35.58 12.14
N VAL A 91 29.12 -34.31 12.44
CA VAL A 91 30.07 -33.37 13.05
C VAL A 91 30.32 -33.73 14.51
N ASN A 92 29.28 -34.14 15.23
CA ASN A 92 29.39 -34.55 16.62
C ASN A 92 30.28 -35.77 16.83
N GLN A 93 30.25 -36.74 15.91
CA GLN A 93 31.12 -37.92 15.96
C GLN A 93 32.60 -37.58 15.79
N GLN A 94 32.92 -36.60 14.94
CA GLN A 94 34.32 -36.25 14.63
C GLN A 94 34.91 -35.22 15.61
N PHE A 95 34.10 -34.25 16.07
CA PHE A 95 34.58 -33.08 16.84
C PHE A 95 33.95 -32.96 18.23
N GLY A 96 33.11 -33.93 18.63
CA GLY A 96 32.36 -33.89 19.88
C GLY A 96 31.12 -33.00 19.80
N LYS A 97 30.31 -33.06 20.86
CA LYS A 97 28.97 -32.45 20.92
C LYS A 97 28.96 -30.93 20.71
N GLY A 98 30.05 -30.21 21.00
CA GLY A 98 30.07 -28.75 20.93
C GLY A 98 29.40 -28.11 22.14
N PHE A 99 28.86 -26.90 21.96
CA PHE A 99 28.17 -26.15 23.01
C PHE A 99 26.68 -26.52 23.11
N ASP A 100 26.03 -26.15 24.22
CA ASP A 100 24.61 -26.43 24.46
C ASP A 100 23.70 -25.72 23.45
N ASN A 101 24.06 -24.50 23.03
CA ASN A 101 23.35 -23.75 21.99
C ASN A 101 23.56 -24.33 20.57
N GLU A 102 24.43 -25.34 20.40
CA GLU A 102 24.66 -25.99 19.11
C GLU A 102 23.86 -27.30 18.94
N GLN A 103 23.08 -27.67 19.96
CA GLN A 103 22.17 -28.81 19.90
C GLN A 103 20.83 -28.43 19.26
N PRO A 104 20.12 -29.39 18.64
CA PRO A 104 18.76 -29.16 18.17
C PRO A 104 17.81 -28.92 19.35
N GLN A 105 17.05 -27.82 19.31
CA GLN A 105 16.15 -27.41 20.39
C GLN A 105 14.67 -27.52 20.02
N ASP A 106 14.32 -27.40 18.73
CA ASP A 106 12.93 -27.45 18.28
C ASP A 106 12.73 -28.19 16.94
N ARG A 107 11.48 -28.17 16.46
CA ARG A 107 11.07 -28.83 15.21
C ARG A 107 11.82 -28.29 13.98
N PHE A 108 12.12 -26.99 13.92
CA PHE A 108 12.79 -26.39 12.77
C PHE A 108 14.25 -26.82 12.70
N ASP A 109 14.91 -26.96 13.85
CA ASP A 109 16.26 -27.51 13.93
C ASP A 109 16.29 -28.97 13.44
N GLN A 110 15.37 -29.78 13.95
CA GLN A 110 15.26 -31.20 13.55
C GLN A 110 14.97 -31.35 12.06
N LEU A 111 14.06 -30.54 11.51
CA LEU A 111 13.74 -30.52 10.08
C LEU A 111 14.97 -30.15 9.25
N ALA A 112 15.72 -29.13 9.67
CA ALA A 112 16.94 -28.71 8.99
C ALA A 112 18.02 -29.81 9.00
N LEU A 113 18.14 -30.57 10.09
CA LEU A 113 19.05 -31.72 10.17
C LEU A 113 18.68 -32.88 9.23
N THR A 114 17.42 -32.95 8.75
CA THR A 114 17.04 -33.88 7.67
C THR A 114 17.37 -33.37 6.26
N GLY A 115 18.00 -32.19 6.15
CA GLY A 115 18.31 -31.54 4.88
C GLY A 115 17.19 -30.63 4.34
N GLN A 116 16.15 -30.35 5.15
CA GLN A 116 15.03 -29.49 4.76
C GLN A 116 15.09 -28.15 5.49
N GLY A 117 15.48 -27.09 4.78
CA GLY A 117 15.46 -25.73 5.33
C GLY A 117 14.06 -25.17 5.49
N SER A 118 13.92 -24.18 6.36
CA SER A 118 12.68 -23.46 6.63
C SER A 118 12.89 -21.96 6.54
N LEU A 119 11.89 -21.24 6.05
CA LEU A 119 11.81 -19.78 6.03
C LEU A 119 10.38 -19.38 6.38
N GLU A 120 10.04 -19.46 7.67
CA GLU A 120 8.67 -19.35 8.14
C GLU A 120 8.52 -18.21 9.14
N VAL A 121 7.42 -17.47 9.00
CA VAL A 121 7.02 -16.50 10.03
C VAL A 121 6.21 -17.25 11.08
N VAL A 122 6.73 -17.24 12.31
CA VAL A 122 6.11 -17.86 13.47
C VAL A 122 5.51 -16.75 14.32
N HIS A 123 4.21 -16.85 14.56
CA HIS A 123 3.50 -15.98 15.49
C HIS A 123 3.35 -16.71 16.82
N ASP A 124 4.05 -16.23 17.84
CA ASP A 124 3.77 -16.55 19.23
C ASP A 124 2.71 -15.57 19.77
N ALA A 125 2.06 -15.91 20.89
CA ALA A 125 0.91 -15.17 21.43
C ALA A 125 1.12 -13.65 21.58
N THR A 126 2.38 -13.20 21.72
CA THR A 126 2.76 -11.79 21.82
C THR A 126 3.88 -11.34 20.88
N HIS A 127 4.52 -12.25 20.15
CA HIS A 127 5.73 -11.95 19.36
C HIS A 127 5.66 -12.58 17.98
N SER A 128 6.00 -11.82 16.95
CA SER A 128 6.16 -12.34 15.60
C SER A 128 7.64 -12.44 15.27
N ARG A 129 8.11 -13.62 14.87
CA ARG A 129 9.49 -13.82 14.45
C ARG A 129 9.59 -14.58 13.14
N LEU A 130 10.61 -14.27 12.35
CA LEU A 130 10.98 -15.05 11.17
C LEU A 130 12.03 -16.07 11.59
N VAL A 131 11.70 -17.36 11.48
CA VAL A 131 12.62 -18.47 11.74
C VAL A 131 13.20 -18.93 10.41
N VAL A 132 14.52 -18.85 10.30
CA VAL A 132 15.27 -19.22 9.11
C VAL A 132 16.23 -20.34 9.46
N THR A 133 16.03 -21.50 8.85
CA THR A 133 16.94 -22.63 9.00
C THR A 133 17.45 -23.08 7.64
N ARG A 134 18.77 -23.24 7.54
CA ARG A 134 19.43 -23.64 6.30
C ARG A 134 20.32 -24.86 6.56
N PRO A 135 20.02 -26.01 5.94
CA PRO A 135 20.85 -27.20 6.07
C PRO A 135 22.21 -26.99 5.43
N LEU A 136 23.25 -27.50 6.08
CA LEU A 136 24.62 -27.50 5.58
C LEU A 136 24.98 -28.91 5.13
N LEU A 137 25.15 -29.09 3.83
CA LEU A 137 25.53 -30.36 3.24
C LEU A 137 27.03 -30.37 2.94
N ALA A 138 27.70 -31.50 3.15
CA ALA A 138 29.08 -31.70 2.76
C ALA A 138 29.20 -31.68 1.24
N LYS A 139 29.70 -30.59 0.66
CA LYS A 139 29.97 -30.47 -0.78
C LYS A 139 31.47 -30.36 -1.02
N LYS A 140 31.92 -30.88 -2.17
CA LYS A 140 33.31 -30.72 -2.62
C LYS A 140 33.64 -29.30 -3.06
N ASP A 141 32.61 -28.56 -3.48
CA ASP A 141 32.71 -27.14 -3.80
C ASP A 141 31.52 -26.41 -3.18
N PHE A 142 31.68 -26.01 -1.93
CA PHE A 142 30.80 -25.05 -1.30
C PHE A 142 31.49 -23.68 -1.33
N ARG A 143 31.10 -22.84 -2.30
CA ARG A 143 31.63 -21.46 -2.45
C ARG A 143 33.17 -21.41 -2.48
N GLY A 144 33.80 -22.36 -3.16
CA GLY A 144 35.26 -22.47 -3.25
C GLY A 144 35.93 -23.22 -2.09
N THR A 145 35.17 -23.83 -1.18
CA THR A 145 35.68 -24.63 -0.06
C THR A 145 35.22 -26.09 -0.18
N ASP A 146 36.17 -27.03 -0.08
CA ASP A 146 35.88 -28.47 -0.03
C ASP A 146 35.60 -28.91 1.42
N CYS A 147 34.31 -29.13 1.74
CA CYS A 147 33.91 -29.58 3.07
C CYS A 147 34.43 -30.98 3.40
N THR A 148 34.59 -31.84 2.39
CA THR A 148 35.02 -33.24 2.57
C THR A 148 36.52 -33.39 2.85
N SER A 149 37.29 -32.32 2.64
CA SER A 149 38.70 -32.26 3.00
C SER A 149 38.93 -32.27 4.52
N CYS A 150 37.98 -31.76 5.30
CA CYS A 150 38.05 -31.73 6.77
C CYS A 150 36.99 -32.59 7.45
N HIS A 151 35.79 -32.72 6.86
CA HIS A 151 34.73 -33.58 7.38
C HIS A 151 34.75 -34.94 6.66
N LEU A 152 35.12 -36.00 7.39
CA LEU A 152 35.31 -37.35 6.83
C LEU A 152 33.97 -38.05 6.60
N VAL A 153 33.18 -37.53 5.67
CA VAL A 153 31.83 -38.00 5.34
C VAL A 153 31.60 -38.06 3.83
N PRO A 154 30.64 -38.87 3.36
CA PRO A 154 30.21 -38.83 1.97
C PRO A 154 29.69 -37.45 1.57
N GLU A 155 29.86 -37.11 0.30
CA GLU A 155 29.26 -35.91 -0.29
C GLU A 155 27.72 -35.94 -0.15
N ASN A 156 27.13 -34.76 0.05
CA ASN A 156 25.72 -34.53 0.38
C ASN A 156 25.25 -35.04 1.76
N THR A 157 26.15 -35.47 2.63
CA THR A 157 25.80 -35.72 4.04
C THR A 157 25.46 -34.41 4.74
N VAL A 158 24.37 -34.38 5.51
CA VAL A 158 24.01 -33.21 6.33
C VAL A 158 24.98 -33.10 7.51
N LEU A 159 25.80 -32.05 7.51
CA LEU A 159 26.76 -31.74 8.57
C LEU A 159 26.10 -31.02 9.75
N GLY A 160 25.03 -30.28 9.48
CA GLY A 160 24.34 -29.45 10.45
C GLY A 160 23.38 -28.49 9.76
N ALA A 161 23.02 -27.42 10.46
CA ALA A 161 22.23 -26.34 9.92
C ALA A 161 22.64 -24.99 10.52
N VAL A 162 22.48 -23.90 9.79
CA VAL A 162 22.50 -22.56 10.37
C VAL A 162 21.07 -22.14 10.66
N ARG A 163 20.88 -21.52 11.82
CA ARG A 163 19.60 -20.94 12.23
C ARG A 163 19.74 -19.47 12.58
N PHE A 164 18.78 -18.69 12.10
CA PHE A 164 18.54 -17.33 12.54
C PHE A 164 17.08 -17.13 12.91
N ASP A 165 16.84 -16.45 14.03
CA ASP A 165 15.53 -15.99 14.44
C ASP A 165 15.54 -14.46 14.40
N TYR A 166 14.62 -13.86 13.63
CA TYR A 166 14.50 -12.41 13.51
C TYR A 166 13.22 -11.89 14.16
N SER A 167 13.34 -10.87 15.00
CA SER A 167 12.20 -10.16 15.57
C SER A 167 11.49 -9.34 14.49
N LEU A 168 10.21 -9.62 14.25
CA LEU A 168 9.37 -8.82 13.36
C LEU A 168 8.58 -7.74 14.12
N ASP A 169 8.58 -7.74 15.45
CA ASP A 169 7.74 -6.83 16.25
C ASP A 169 8.06 -5.36 16.00
N SER A 170 9.35 -5.02 16.04
CA SER A 170 9.83 -3.67 15.75
C SER A 170 9.59 -3.27 14.29
N LEU A 171 9.61 -4.23 13.36
CA LEU A 171 9.33 -3.99 11.95
C LEU A 171 7.84 -3.76 11.74
N PHE A 172 6.97 -4.62 12.26
CA PHE A 172 5.52 -4.47 12.17
C PHE A 172 5.01 -3.20 12.86
N THR A 173 5.58 -2.81 13.99
CA THR A 173 5.25 -1.52 14.62
C THR A 173 5.59 -0.34 13.70
N ARG A 174 6.76 -0.37 13.03
CA ARG A 174 7.15 0.66 12.05
C ARG A 174 6.24 0.64 10.82
N VAL A 175 5.89 -0.56 10.33
CA VAL A 175 4.96 -0.74 9.21
C VAL A 175 3.61 -0.11 9.55
N GLU A 176 3.07 -0.38 10.74
CA GLU A 176 1.79 0.19 11.18
C GLU A 176 1.85 1.71 11.29
N GLN A 177 2.93 2.26 11.84
CA GLN A 177 3.14 3.71 11.88
C GLN A 177 3.22 4.34 10.49
N ASN A 178 3.90 3.69 9.54
CA ASN A 178 3.99 4.17 8.16
C ASN A 178 2.66 4.06 7.43
N ILE A 179 1.92 2.96 7.61
CA ILE A 179 0.58 2.79 7.05
C ILE A 179 -0.34 3.88 7.60
N LEU A 180 -0.29 4.17 8.90
CA LEU A 180 -1.10 5.23 9.52
C LEU A 180 -0.74 6.63 9.01
N THR A 181 0.55 6.96 8.96
CA THR A 181 1.01 8.27 8.46
C THR A 181 0.67 8.45 6.99
N THR A 182 0.85 7.41 6.17
CA THR A 182 0.53 7.48 4.75
C THR A 182 -0.98 7.52 4.49
N ALA A 183 -1.78 6.76 5.26
CA ALA A 183 -3.24 6.85 5.21
C ALA A 183 -3.74 8.24 5.61
N LEU A 184 -3.11 8.90 6.59
CA LEU A 184 -3.43 10.27 6.99
C LEU A 184 -3.12 11.26 5.87
N ILE A 185 -1.94 11.17 5.24
CA ILE A 185 -1.56 12.01 4.11
C ILE A 185 -2.52 11.81 2.93
N LEU A 186 -2.82 10.55 2.58
CA LEU A 186 -3.76 10.22 1.51
C LEU A 186 -5.14 10.80 1.79
N THR A 187 -5.62 10.68 3.03
CA THR A 187 -6.90 11.27 3.48
C THR A 187 -6.89 12.79 3.39
N ALA A 188 -5.78 13.45 3.75
CA ALA A 188 -5.67 14.90 3.68
C ALA A 188 -5.69 15.41 2.22
N ILE A 189 -4.91 14.79 1.33
CA ILE A 189 -4.88 15.11 -0.11
C ILE A 189 -6.27 14.90 -0.72
N PHE A 190 -6.91 13.81 -0.34
CA PHE A 190 -8.23 13.47 -0.82
C PHE A 190 -9.32 14.44 -0.31
N ALA A 191 -9.27 14.83 0.96
CA ALA A 191 -10.18 15.82 1.53
C ALA A 191 -10.03 17.19 0.81
N LEU A 192 -8.79 17.60 0.51
CA LEU A 192 -8.52 18.78 -0.29
C LEU A 192 -9.09 18.66 -1.71
N GLY A 193 -8.88 17.52 -2.36
CA GLY A 193 -9.45 17.24 -3.69
C GLY A 193 -10.98 17.32 -3.69
N LEU A 194 -11.63 16.70 -2.70
CA LEU A 194 -13.09 16.74 -2.55
C LEU A 194 -13.60 18.16 -2.30
N LEU A 195 -12.96 18.92 -1.42
CA LEU A 195 -13.32 20.32 -1.15
C LEU A 195 -13.19 21.18 -2.41
N LEU A 196 -12.11 21.00 -3.17
CA LEU A 196 -11.89 21.71 -4.43
C LEU A 196 -12.98 21.35 -5.44
N THR A 197 -13.29 20.06 -5.63
CA THR A 197 -14.35 19.62 -6.54
C THR A 197 -15.72 20.18 -6.14
N LEU A 198 -16.05 20.16 -4.85
CA LEU A 198 -17.29 20.74 -4.34
C LEU A 198 -17.35 22.26 -4.57
N TRP A 199 -16.23 22.96 -4.40
CA TRP A 199 -16.13 24.39 -4.65
C TRP A 199 -16.31 24.73 -6.14
N VAL A 200 -15.67 23.97 -7.03
CA VAL A 200 -15.82 24.14 -8.49
C VAL A 200 -17.25 23.87 -8.93
N ILE A 201 -17.86 22.75 -8.52
CA ILE A 201 -19.25 22.42 -8.90
C ILE A 201 -20.22 23.48 -8.40
N ARG A 202 -20.03 23.96 -7.16
CA ARG A 202 -20.87 25.00 -6.60
C ARG A 202 -20.80 26.29 -7.41
N THR A 203 -19.58 26.72 -7.75
CA THR A 203 -19.32 28.02 -8.38
C THR A 203 -19.65 28.00 -9.88
N TRP A 204 -19.31 26.93 -10.59
CA TRP A 204 -19.38 26.88 -12.05
C TRP A 204 -20.67 26.23 -12.57
N VAL A 205 -21.29 25.33 -11.79
CA VAL A 205 -22.50 24.60 -12.25
C VAL A 205 -23.73 25.03 -11.48
N VAL A 206 -23.70 24.95 -10.14
CA VAL A 206 -24.90 25.12 -9.31
C VAL A 206 -25.35 26.58 -9.24
N GLN A 207 -24.41 27.52 -9.08
CA GLN A 207 -24.73 28.95 -9.02
C GLN A 207 -25.38 29.47 -10.32
N PRO A 208 -24.80 29.25 -11.51
CA PRO A 208 -25.42 29.66 -12.77
C PRO A 208 -26.78 29.00 -13.02
N LEU A 209 -26.92 27.69 -12.80
CA LEU A 209 -28.21 27.00 -12.97
C LEU A 209 -29.30 27.53 -12.05
N ASN A 210 -28.96 27.85 -10.80
CA ASN A 210 -29.92 28.45 -9.86
C ASN A 210 -30.31 29.88 -10.29
N GLN A 211 -29.39 30.65 -10.86
CA GLN A 211 -29.71 31.98 -11.41
C GLN A 211 -30.66 31.87 -12.60
N LEU A 212 -30.36 30.99 -13.57
CA LEU A 212 -31.24 30.73 -14.71
C LEU A 212 -32.65 30.33 -14.26
N THR A 213 -32.74 29.39 -13.32
CA THR A 213 -34.03 28.88 -12.82
C THR A 213 -34.82 29.98 -12.12
N ARG A 214 -34.18 30.77 -11.25
CA ARG A 214 -34.85 31.88 -10.55
C ARG A 214 -35.36 32.96 -11.49
N THR A 215 -34.58 33.36 -12.49
CA THR A 215 -35.03 34.38 -13.45
C THR A 215 -36.17 33.87 -14.34
N MET A 216 -36.17 32.58 -14.70
CA MET A 216 -37.29 31.96 -15.42
C MET A 216 -38.57 31.91 -14.56
N GLU A 217 -38.45 31.54 -13.27
CA GLU A 217 -39.58 31.55 -12.32
C GLU A 217 -40.13 32.98 -12.14
N GLU A 218 -39.27 33.97 -11.89
CA GLU A 218 -39.66 35.37 -11.73
C GLU A 218 -40.33 35.95 -12.99
N ALA A 219 -39.79 35.69 -14.18
CA ALA A 219 -40.38 36.18 -15.44
C ALA A 219 -41.76 35.56 -15.71
N THR A 220 -41.97 34.31 -15.30
CA THR A 220 -43.25 33.60 -15.46
C THR A 220 -44.29 34.11 -14.46
N ASP A 221 -43.91 34.29 -13.19
CA ASP A 221 -44.83 34.71 -12.13
C ASP A 221 -45.22 36.20 -12.24
N LEU A 222 -44.27 37.07 -12.57
CA LEU A 222 -44.50 38.52 -12.63
C LEU A 222 -45.04 38.99 -14.00
N HIS A 223 -45.13 38.12 -15.00
CA HIS A 223 -45.42 38.47 -16.41
C HIS A 223 -44.50 39.57 -16.97
N ASP A 224 -43.36 39.81 -16.32
CA ASP A 224 -42.38 40.81 -16.71
C ASP A 224 -41.30 40.13 -17.55
N PHE A 225 -41.58 40.07 -18.85
CA PHE A 225 -40.66 39.52 -19.85
C PHE A 225 -39.51 40.49 -20.19
N GLY A 226 -39.31 41.59 -19.46
CA GLY A 226 -38.23 42.55 -19.71
C GLY A 226 -36.86 42.10 -19.18
N ARG A 227 -36.83 41.21 -18.18
CA ARG A 227 -35.56 40.70 -17.63
C ARG A 227 -34.91 39.69 -18.56
N ARG A 228 -33.69 40.01 -19.02
CA ARG A 228 -32.83 39.13 -19.82
C ARG A 228 -31.78 38.46 -18.92
N LEU A 229 -31.39 37.25 -19.29
CA LEU A 229 -30.31 36.51 -18.64
C LEU A 229 -28.96 36.95 -19.21
N GLU A 230 -27.98 37.19 -18.33
CA GLU A 230 -26.58 37.34 -18.74
C GLU A 230 -26.03 35.95 -19.12
N GLY A 231 -25.56 35.80 -20.35
CA GLY A 231 -25.03 34.54 -20.86
C GLY A 231 -24.04 34.78 -21.98
N ASP A 232 -22.96 33.99 -21.97
CA ASP A 232 -21.95 33.93 -23.03
C ASP A 232 -22.01 32.56 -23.73
N ASP A 233 -21.46 32.44 -24.93
CA ASP A 233 -21.51 31.22 -25.76
C ASP A 233 -20.45 30.17 -25.37
N GLY A 234 -19.83 30.35 -24.20
CA GLY A 234 -18.67 29.58 -23.73
C GLY A 234 -18.97 28.19 -23.16
N ASP A 235 -20.22 27.92 -22.75
CA ASP A 235 -20.64 26.61 -22.22
C ASP A 235 -22.13 26.31 -22.51
N GLU A 236 -22.57 25.08 -22.20
CA GLU A 236 -23.96 24.66 -22.43
C GLU A 236 -24.99 25.46 -21.61
N ILE A 237 -24.59 26.01 -20.45
CA ILE A 237 -25.45 26.80 -19.57
C ILE A 237 -25.70 28.19 -20.18
N GLY A 238 -24.66 28.85 -20.65
CA GLY A 238 -24.73 30.14 -21.33
C GLY A 238 -25.49 30.05 -22.66
N ARG A 239 -25.30 28.96 -23.42
CA ARG A 239 -26.11 28.66 -24.61
C ARG A 239 -27.60 28.53 -24.29
N ALA A 240 -27.95 27.89 -23.18
CA ALA A 240 -29.34 27.81 -22.72
C ALA A 240 -29.91 29.18 -22.34
N ALA A 241 -29.09 30.04 -21.70
CA ALA A 241 -29.47 31.41 -21.38
C ALA A 241 -29.76 32.25 -22.64
N LEU A 242 -28.90 32.17 -23.65
CA LEU A 242 -29.08 32.85 -24.94
C LEU A 242 -30.33 32.37 -25.68
N ALA A 243 -30.55 31.05 -25.74
CA ALA A 243 -31.75 30.48 -26.36
C ALA A 243 -33.04 30.95 -25.68
N TYR A 244 -33.04 31.07 -24.35
CA TYR A 244 -34.17 31.61 -23.60
C TYR A 244 -34.43 33.09 -23.92
N ASN A 245 -33.39 33.92 -23.98
CA ASN A 245 -33.54 35.33 -24.38
C ASN A 245 -34.14 35.47 -25.79
N GLN A 246 -33.68 34.66 -26.75
CA GLN A 246 -34.24 34.64 -28.12
C GLN A 246 -35.72 34.22 -28.16
N MET A 247 -36.13 33.32 -27.27
CA MET A 247 -37.53 32.94 -27.12
C MET A 247 -38.37 34.12 -26.62
N LEU A 248 -37.90 34.84 -25.58
CA LEU A 248 -38.58 36.04 -25.06
C LEU A 248 -38.71 37.12 -26.13
N ASP A 249 -37.65 37.39 -26.90
CA ASP A 249 -37.69 38.37 -28.01
C ASP A 249 -38.72 37.99 -29.08
N SER A 250 -38.94 36.69 -29.29
CA SER A 250 -39.93 36.19 -30.24
C SER A 250 -41.36 36.35 -29.72
N VAL A 251 -41.57 36.16 -28.42
CA VAL A 251 -42.87 36.38 -27.74
C VAL A 251 -43.21 37.87 -27.73
N GLU A 252 -42.27 38.72 -27.34
CA GLU A 252 -42.46 40.18 -27.27
C GLU A 252 -42.78 40.77 -28.64
N ARG A 253 -42.06 40.36 -29.70
CA ARG A 253 -42.38 40.75 -31.08
C ARG A 253 -43.79 40.35 -31.51
N ARG A 254 -44.28 39.17 -31.11
CA ARG A 254 -45.64 38.72 -31.44
C ARG A 254 -46.70 39.52 -30.69
N LEU A 255 -46.50 39.78 -29.40
CA LEU A 255 -47.42 40.58 -28.58
C LEU A 255 -47.46 42.05 -29.05
N GLY A 256 -46.30 42.63 -29.39
CA GLY A 256 -46.20 43.97 -29.97
C GLY A 256 -46.91 44.09 -31.32
N LYS A 257 -46.76 43.07 -32.19
CA LYS A 257 -47.44 43.04 -33.50
C LYS A 257 -48.97 42.94 -33.36
N GLN A 258 -49.48 42.19 -32.37
CA GLN A 258 -50.92 42.13 -32.06
C GLN A 258 -51.46 43.46 -31.54
N ARG A 259 -50.72 44.19 -30.68
CA ARG A 259 -51.14 45.52 -30.23
C ARG A 259 -51.27 46.51 -31.40
N CYS A 260 -50.31 46.55 -32.32
CA CYS A 260 -50.39 47.43 -33.50
C CYS A 260 -51.53 47.07 -34.46
N THR A 261 -51.91 45.79 -34.62
CA THR A 261 -53.05 45.43 -35.48
C THR A 261 -54.41 45.69 -34.83
N THR A 262 -54.48 45.80 -33.50
CA THR A 262 -55.74 46.09 -32.79
C THR A 262 -56.07 47.58 -32.81
N ASP A 263 -55.06 48.46 -32.81
CA ASP A 263 -55.23 49.92 -32.94
C ASP A 263 -55.56 50.39 -34.37
N GLN A 264 -55.47 49.52 -35.36
CA GLN A 264 -55.64 49.87 -36.79
C GLN A 264 -56.98 49.44 -37.39
N LYS A 265 -57.96 49.05 -36.55
CA LYS A 265 -59.32 48.75 -36.99
C LYS A 265 -60.19 50.01 -36.89
N PRO A 266 -60.56 50.68 -37.99
CA PRO A 266 -61.56 51.74 -37.93
C PRO A 266 -62.90 51.12 -37.54
N GLU A 267 -63.62 51.76 -36.60
CA GLU A 267 -65.05 51.51 -36.39
C GLU A 267 -65.81 51.79 -37.69
N PRO A 268 -66.89 51.03 -37.97
CA PRO A 268 -67.62 51.07 -39.23
C PRO A 268 -68.27 52.43 -39.53
#